data_AF-A0A7X7B2W4-F1
#
_entry.id   AF-A0A7X7B2W4-F1
#
_cell.length_a   1.000
_cell.length_b   1.000
_cell.length_c   1.000
_cell.angle_alpha   90.00
_cell.angle_beta   90.00
_cell.angle_gamma   90.00
#
_symmetry.space_group_name_H-M   'P 1'
#
loop_
_entity.id
_entity.type
_entity.pdbx_description
1 polymer ?
#
loop_
_entity_poly.entity_id
_entity_poly.type
_entity_poly.pdbx_seq_one_letter_code
_entity_poly.pdbx_strand_id
1 'polypeptide(L)'
;MKKSYSVKEFVSSYGSVGFDQFLKRQSDRFEQTFGKTISENIEIELIFLNNYEMTHAYQEFRFNRDFSKIYTVRYHQYKENTLVVSGQKTLFDYLGSREPNLLTLSRDLNIDFEVKFVQVYSGTAFNGNVVNGELLGRQCLVEVNELVPELSLGLLFQIGNDEQEFELLLTRIIPFQSVLIV
;
A
#
# COMPACT_ATOMS: atom_id res chain seq x y z
N MET A 1 -26.54 1.75 3.59
CA MET A 1 -25.31 2.12 2.84
C MET A 1 -24.16 2.19 3.84
N LYS A 2 -23.08 1.43 3.65
CA LYS A 2 -21.86 1.65 4.44
C LYS A 2 -21.34 3.06 4.11
N LYS A 3 -21.09 3.89 5.11
CA LYS A 3 -20.50 5.22 4.89
C LYS A 3 -19.04 5.03 4.47
N SER A 4 -18.60 5.75 3.45
CA SER A 4 -17.22 5.77 2.98
C SER A 4 -16.71 7.19 3.06
N TYR A 5 -15.50 7.36 3.57
CA TYR A 5 -14.86 8.65 3.80
C TYR A 5 -13.55 8.71 3.03
N SER A 6 -13.16 9.89 2.54
CA SER A 6 -11.73 10.17 2.34
C SER A 6 -11.01 10.14 3.70
N VAL A 7 -9.69 9.97 3.68
CA VAL A 7 -8.92 9.97 4.93
C VAL A 7 -9.07 11.32 5.65
N LYS A 8 -9.04 12.44 4.91
CA LYS A 8 -9.29 13.79 5.45
C LYS A 8 -10.64 13.92 6.15
N GLU A 9 -11.71 13.48 5.49
CA GLU A 9 -13.07 13.51 6.05
C GLU A 9 -13.15 12.69 7.33
N PHE A 10 -12.54 11.50 7.31
CA PHE A 10 -12.50 10.61 8.46
C PHE A 10 -11.75 11.25 9.64
N VAL A 11 -10.54 11.77 9.42
CA VAL A 11 -9.72 12.45 10.45
C VAL A 11 -10.45 13.64 11.06
N SER A 12 -11.13 14.43 10.21
CA SER A 12 -11.94 15.57 10.65
C SER A 12 -13.12 15.13 11.53
N SER A 13 -13.80 14.04 11.16
CA SER A 13 -14.88 13.45 11.96
C SER A 13 -14.39 12.87 13.30
N TYR A 14 -13.12 12.46 13.36
CA TYR A 14 -12.47 11.91 14.56
C TYR A 14 -11.97 12.98 15.55
N GLY A 15 -12.20 14.27 15.27
CA GLY A 15 -11.86 15.38 16.16
C GLY A 15 -10.35 15.57 16.38
N SER A 16 -9.53 15.18 15.42
CA SER A 16 -8.07 15.31 15.53
C SER A 16 -7.57 16.69 15.08
N VAL A 17 -6.50 17.18 15.72
CA VAL A 17 -5.95 18.54 15.52
C VAL A 17 -5.15 18.67 14.21
N GLY A 18 -4.84 17.54 13.57
CA GLY A 18 -4.14 17.50 12.28
C GLY A 18 -3.83 16.06 11.85
N PHE A 19 -3.52 15.89 10.56
CA PHE A 19 -3.26 14.59 9.94
C PHE A 19 -2.07 13.85 10.56
N ASP A 20 -0.92 14.51 10.68
CA ASP A 20 0.30 13.90 11.23
C ASP A 20 0.12 13.45 12.69
N GLN A 21 -0.58 14.27 13.48
CA GLN A 21 -0.90 13.94 14.86
C GLN A 21 -1.88 12.76 14.94
N PHE A 22 -2.82 12.67 14.00
CA PHE A 22 -3.71 11.53 13.90
C PHE A 22 -2.93 10.25 13.58
N LEU A 23 -2.12 10.23 12.51
CA LEU A 23 -1.32 9.07 12.14
C LEU A 23 -0.43 8.59 13.30
N LYS A 24 0.30 9.53 13.91
CA LYS A 24 1.16 9.21 15.06
C LYS A 24 0.37 8.62 16.23
N ARG A 25 -0.76 9.24 16.59
CA ARG A 25 -1.61 8.76 17.69
C ARG A 25 -2.16 7.36 17.41
N GLN A 26 -2.57 7.06 16.19
CA GLN A 26 -3.08 5.73 15.85
C GLN A 26 -1.96 4.69 15.87
N SER A 27 -0.76 5.04 15.37
CA SER A 27 0.42 4.19 15.49
C SER A 27 0.74 3.88 16.96
N ASP A 28 0.83 4.91 17.81
CA ASP A 28 1.11 4.75 19.25
C ASP A 28 0.07 3.84 19.93
N ARG A 29 -1.22 3.97 19.57
CA ARG A 29 -2.29 3.11 20.09
C ARG A 29 -2.16 1.66 19.64
N PHE A 30 -1.76 1.42 18.40
CA PHE A 30 -1.50 0.07 17.91
C PHE A 30 -0.36 -0.57 18.70
N GLU A 31 0.76 0.14 18.87
CA GLU A 31 1.89 -0.37 19.63
C GLU A 31 1.52 -0.68 21.08
N GLN A 32 0.75 0.21 21.73
CA GLN A 32 0.25 0.00 23.09
C GLN A 32 -0.69 -1.21 23.20
N THR A 33 -1.54 -1.42 22.20
CA THR A 33 -2.56 -2.48 22.23
C THR A 33 -1.97 -3.85 21.89
N PHE A 34 -1.07 -3.90 20.90
CA PHE A 34 -0.56 -5.15 20.34
C PHE A 34 0.89 -5.47 20.71
N GLY A 35 1.61 -4.54 21.36
CA GLY A 35 3.00 -4.73 21.75
C GLY A 35 3.96 -4.91 20.57
N LYS A 36 3.58 -4.42 19.39
CA LYS A 36 4.34 -4.56 18.13
C LYS A 36 4.68 -3.18 17.57
N THR A 37 5.97 -2.90 17.42
CA THR A 37 6.46 -1.76 16.65
C THR A 37 6.40 -2.08 15.18
N ILE A 38 5.84 -1.16 14.40
CA ILE A 38 5.75 -1.39 12.96
C ILE A 38 6.99 -0.83 12.30
N SER A 39 7.91 -1.72 11.96
CA SER A 39 9.21 -1.35 11.36
C SER A 39 9.52 -2.10 10.08
N GLU A 40 8.62 -2.99 9.65
CA GLU A 40 8.84 -3.85 8.50
C GLU A 40 8.47 -3.13 7.20
N ASN A 41 9.32 -3.31 6.20
CA ASN A 41 9.00 -2.94 4.82
C ASN A 41 7.75 -3.72 4.39
N ILE A 42 6.88 -3.07 3.63
CA ILE A 42 5.73 -3.76 3.06
C ILE A 42 6.15 -4.59 1.84
N GLU A 43 5.36 -5.61 1.55
CA GLU A 43 5.43 -6.35 0.29
C GLU A 43 4.23 -5.98 -0.59
N ILE A 44 4.49 -5.85 -1.89
CA ILE A 44 3.46 -5.71 -2.92
C ILE A 44 3.64 -6.79 -3.98
N GLU A 45 2.55 -7.15 -4.65
CA GLU A 45 2.56 -8.06 -5.79
C GLU A 45 2.50 -7.26 -7.10
N LEU A 46 3.35 -7.63 -8.05
CA LEU A 46 3.32 -7.14 -9.43
C LEU A 46 2.91 -8.30 -10.33
N ILE A 47 1.78 -8.16 -11.02
CA ILE A 47 1.20 -9.18 -11.89
C ILE A 47 1.36 -8.71 -13.33
N PHE A 48 2.14 -9.46 -14.10
CA PHE A 48 2.49 -9.15 -15.48
C PHE A 48 1.62 -9.90 -16.47
N LEU A 49 1.55 -9.42 -17.71
CA LEU A 49 0.75 -10.07 -18.76
C LEU A 49 1.28 -11.47 -19.09
N ASN A 50 2.61 -11.64 -19.06
CA ASN A 50 3.27 -12.88 -19.44
C ASN A 50 4.60 -13.08 -18.69
N ASN A 51 5.14 -14.29 -18.82
CA ASN A 51 6.38 -14.69 -18.15
C ASN A 51 7.62 -13.92 -18.66
N TYR A 52 7.61 -13.49 -19.91
CA TYR A 52 8.71 -12.75 -20.52
C TYR A 52 8.87 -11.38 -19.86
N GLU A 53 7.79 -10.60 -19.76
CA GLU A 53 7.78 -9.30 -19.07
C GLU A 53 8.15 -9.43 -17.60
N MET A 54 7.58 -10.43 -16.90
CA MET A 54 7.92 -10.71 -15.50
C MET A 54 9.42 -10.99 -15.33
N THR A 55 10.00 -11.81 -16.22
CA THR A 55 11.43 -12.16 -16.15
C THR A 55 12.31 -10.95 -16.45
N HIS A 56 11.92 -10.10 -17.39
CA HIS A 56 12.62 -8.87 -17.71
C HIS A 56 12.60 -7.89 -16.53
N ALA A 57 11.43 -7.67 -15.92
CA ALA A 57 11.29 -6.88 -14.71
C ALA A 57 12.13 -7.44 -13.55
N TYR A 58 12.14 -8.77 -13.36
CA TYR A 58 12.94 -9.43 -12.33
C TYR A 58 14.44 -9.14 -12.50
N GLN A 59 14.95 -9.22 -13.73
CA GLN A 59 16.34 -8.92 -14.03
C GLN A 59 16.66 -7.46 -13.75
N GLU A 60 15.77 -6.55 -14.13
CA GLU A 60 15.95 -5.12 -13.88
C GLU A 60 16.04 -4.82 -12.38
N PHE A 61 15.10 -5.33 -11.58
CA PHE A 61 15.16 -5.21 -10.13
C PHE A 61 16.44 -5.78 -9.51
N ARG A 62 16.97 -6.89 -10.04
CA ARG A 62 18.13 -7.58 -9.48
C ARG A 62 19.47 -6.96 -9.87
N PHE A 63 19.58 -6.47 -11.09
CA PHE A 63 20.87 -6.13 -11.70
C PHE A 63 21.05 -4.65 -12.00
N ASN A 64 19.96 -3.88 -12.13
CA ASN A 64 20.06 -2.42 -12.18
C ASN A 64 20.41 -1.90 -10.78
N ARG A 65 21.48 -1.08 -10.69
CA ARG A 65 22.00 -0.55 -9.42
C ARG A 65 21.03 0.38 -8.71
N ASP A 66 20.16 1.05 -9.44
CA ASP A 66 19.24 2.03 -8.88
C ASP A 66 18.04 1.31 -8.26
N PHE A 67 17.51 0.27 -8.92
CA PHE A 67 16.43 -0.56 -8.37
C PHE A 67 16.91 -1.54 -7.29
N SER A 68 18.03 -2.24 -7.49
CA SER A 68 18.51 -3.31 -6.59
C SER A 68 18.93 -2.85 -5.18
N LYS A 69 19.21 -1.55 -5.01
CA LYS A 69 19.48 -0.95 -3.69
C LYS A 69 18.22 -0.66 -2.90
N ILE A 70 17.11 -0.49 -3.61
CA ILE A 70 15.84 -0.01 -3.06
C ILE A 70 14.90 -1.19 -2.85
N TYR A 71 14.92 -2.16 -3.77
CA TYR A 71 13.96 -3.24 -3.80
C TYR A 71 14.62 -4.61 -3.65
N THR A 72 13.94 -5.47 -2.90
CA THR A 72 14.15 -6.91 -2.92
C THR A 72 13.01 -7.55 -3.70
N VAL A 73 13.35 -8.44 -4.64
CA VAL A 73 12.36 -9.09 -5.51
C VAL A 73 12.47 -10.61 -5.46
N ARG A 74 11.33 -11.28 -5.49
CA ARG A 74 11.21 -12.74 -5.59
C ARG A 74 10.02 -13.13 -6.46
N TYR A 75 10.04 -14.33 -7.02
CA TYR A 75 8.85 -14.90 -7.64
C TYR A 75 7.78 -15.20 -6.59
N HIS A 76 6.51 -15.02 -6.96
CA HIS A 76 5.41 -15.49 -6.14
C HIS A 76 5.34 -17.03 -6.20
N GLN A 77 5.12 -17.69 -5.06
CA GLN A 77 5.21 -19.16 -4.95
C GLN A 77 4.07 -19.90 -5.66
N TYR A 78 2.89 -19.27 -5.75
CA TYR A 78 1.65 -19.91 -6.19
C TYR A 78 0.92 -19.19 -7.35
N LYS A 79 1.44 -18.06 -7.81
CA LYS A 79 0.79 -17.23 -8.83
C LYS A 79 1.76 -17.09 -9.99
N GLU A 80 1.30 -17.50 -11.17
CA GLU A 80 2.07 -17.33 -12.39
C GLU A 80 2.21 -15.84 -12.73
N ASN A 81 3.27 -15.50 -13.47
CA ASN A 81 3.56 -14.14 -13.94
C ASN A 81 3.53 -13.07 -12.84
N THR A 82 3.82 -13.45 -11.59
CA THR A 82 3.72 -12.56 -10.44
C THR A 82 5.05 -12.47 -9.71
N LEU A 83 5.52 -11.25 -9.47
CA LEU A 83 6.63 -10.95 -8.58
C LEU A 83 6.10 -10.40 -7.25
N VAL A 84 6.82 -10.71 -6.17
CA VAL A 84 6.67 -10.02 -4.90
C VAL A 84 7.85 -9.10 -4.73
N VAL A 85 7.57 -7.83 -4.48
CA VAL A 85 8.55 -6.77 -4.31
C VAL A 85 8.42 -6.20 -2.90
N SER A 86 9.55 -6.08 -2.21
CA SER A 86 9.67 -5.48 -0.88
C SER A 86 10.83 -4.47 -0.87
N GLY A 87 10.99 -3.70 0.21
CA GLY A 87 12.10 -2.77 0.38
C GLY A 87 11.71 -1.36 0.80
N GLN A 88 10.45 -0.97 0.58
CA GLN A 88 9.92 0.32 1.03
C GLN A 88 8.95 0.16 2.20
N LYS A 89 8.81 1.25 2.97
CA LYS A 89 7.93 1.30 4.13
C LYS A 89 6.49 1.61 3.78
N THR A 90 6.26 2.36 2.71
CA THR A 90 4.92 2.80 2.32
C THR A 90 4.57 2.35 0.91
N LEU A 91 3.27 2.16 0.65
CA LEU A 91 2.74 1.89 -0.69
C LEU A 91 3.05 3.06 -1.64
N PHE A 92 2.97 4.29 -1.14
CA PHE A 92 3.29 5.48 -1.93
C PHE A 92 4.75 5.50 -2.39
N ASP A 93 5.71 5.01 -1.61
CA ASP A 93 7.11 4.95 -2.04
C ASP A 93 7.35 4.03 -3.26
N TYR A 94 6.44 3.09 -3.54
CA TYR A 94 6.50 2.29 -4.78
C TYR A 94 5.90 3.01 -5.99
N LEU A 95 4.94 3.91 -5.79
CA LEU A 95 4.04 4.42 -6.83
C LEU A 95 3.96 5.96 -6.89
N GLY A 96 4.77 6.63 -6.09
CA GLY A 96 4.71 8.06 -5.85
C GLY A 96 5.57 8.86 -6.83
N SER A 97 5.98 10.04 -6.40
CA SER A 97 6.72 11.01 -7.22
C SER A 97 8.24 10.87 -7.13
N ARG A 98 8.78 10.12 -6.16
CA ARG A 98 10.22 9.89 -6.03
C ARG A 98 10.66 8.78 -6.96
N GLU A 99 11.50 9.13 -7.94
CA GLU A 99 12.12 8.19 -8.87
C GLU A 99 13.53 7.78 -8.38
N PRO A 100 14.00 6.57 -8.73
CA PRO A 100 13.30 5.55 -9.50
C PRO A 100 12.26 4.80 -8.64
N ASN A 101 11.11 4.50 -9.26
CA ASN A 101 10.06 3.69 -8.66
C ASN A 101 9.40 2.79 -9.72
N LEU A 102 8.28 2.16 -9.39
CA LEU A 102 7.61 1.23 -10.31
C LEU A 102 7.08 1.90 -11.59
N LEU A 103 6.72 3.18 -11.52
CA LEU A 103 6.33 3.95 -12.70
C LEU A 103 7.53 4.14 -13.63
N THR A 104 8.72 4.41 -13.07
CA THR A 104 9.97 4.46 -13.82
C THR A 104 10.27 3.12 -14.49
N LEU A 105 10.13 2.01 -13.76
CA LEU A 105 10.34 0.67 -14.29
C LEU A 105 9.46 0.38 -15.51
N SER A 106 8.17 0.68 -15.42
CA SER A 106 7.22 0.51 -16.51
C SER A 106 7.63 1.31 -17.75
N ARG A 107 8.05 2.57 -17.55
CA ARG A 107 8.48 3.47 -18.63
C ARG A 107 9.75 2.98 -19.32
N ASP A 108 10.75 2.57 -18.54
CA ASP A 108 12.07 2.20 -19.05
C ASP A 108 12.03 0.86 -19.79
N LEU A 109 11.26 -0.10 -19.27
CA LEU A 109 11.13 -1.42 -19.88
C LEU A 109 9.99 -1.52 -20.90
N ASN A 110 9.15 -0.49 -21.00
CA ASN A 110 7.91 -0.48 -21.77
C ASN A 110 7.05 -1.71 -21.46
N ILE A 111 6.80 -1.94 -20.17
CA ILE A 111 5.99 -3.04 -19.64
C ILE A 111 4.86 -2.50 -18.77
N ASP A 112 3.72 -3.18 -18.82
CA ASP A 112 2.55 -2.89 -18.01
C ASP A 112 2.36 -3.99 -16.96
N PHE A 113 1.82 -3.63 -15.80
CA PHE A 113 1.53 -4.61 -14.75
C PHE A 113 0.44 -4.12 -13.78
N GLU A 114 -0.28 -5.07 -13.22
CA GLU A 114 -1.20 -4.83 -12.10
C GLU A 114 -0.39 -4.85 -10.79
N VAL A 115 -0.72 -3.94 -9.87
CA VAL A 115 -0.13 -3.83 -8.54
C VAL A 115 -1.18 -4.20 -7.51
N LYS A 116 -0.88 -5.17 -6.65
CA LYS A 116 -1.72 -5.51 -5.49
C LYS A 116 -0.95 -5.34 -4.21
N PHE A 117 -1.63 -4.80 -3.22
CA PHE A 117 -1.14 -4.72 -1.85
C PHE A 117 -2.25 -5.19 -0.92
N VAL A 118 -1.91 -6.06 0.02
CA VAL A 118 -2.78 -6.48 1.11
C VAL A 118 -1.99 -6.36 2.40
N GLN A 119 -2.41 -5.42 3.24
CA GLN A 119 -1.81 -5.19 4.53
C GLN A 119 -2.09 -6.36 5.47
N VAL A 120 -1.03 -6.89 6.07
CA VAL A 120 -1.12 -7.96 7.05
C VAL A 120 -1.93 -7.48 8.26
N TYR A 121 -2.75 -8.37 8.82
CA TYR A 121 -3.63 -8.15 9.98
C TYR A 121 -4.86 -7.27 9.74
N SER A 122 -4.73 -6.10 9.11
CA SER A 122 -5.88 -5.21 8.89
C SER A 122 -6.72 -5.59 7.67
N GLY A 123 -6.13 -6.29 6.69
CA GLY A 123 -6.79 -6.57 5.42
C GLY A 123 -6.99 -5.34 4.52
N THR A 124 -6.38 -4.21 4.85
CA THR A 124 -6.35 -3.03 3.97
C THR A 124 -5.81 -3.45 2.61
N ALA A 125 -6.53 -3.11 1.55
CA ALA A 125 -6.20 -3.57 0.21
C ALA A 125 -6.03 -2.39 -0.75
N PHE A 126 -5.06 -2.52 -1.65
CA PHE A 126 -4.90 -1.64 -2.80
C PHE A 126 -4.78 -2.47 -4.07
N ASN A 127 -5.44 -1.99 -5.13
CA ASN A 127 -5.25 -2.46 -6.48
C ASN A 127 -5.07 -1.25 -7.42
N GLY A 128 -4.22 -1.40 -8.43
CA GLY A 128 -4.04 -0.42 -9.49
C GLY A 128 -3.27 -1.03 -10.66
N ASN A 129 -3.27 -0.37 -11.81
CA ASN A 129 -2.51 -0.79 -12.98
C ASN A 129 -1.47 0.27 -13.30
N VAL A 130 -0.23 -0.15 -13.51
CA VAL A 130 0.83 0.69 -14.04
C VAL A 130 0.91 0.46 -15.54
N VAL A 131 0.68 1.52 -16.31
CA VAL A 131 0.68 1.50 -17.77
C VAL A 131 1.52 2.66 -18.29
N ASN A 132 2.55 2.38 -19.08
CA ASN A 132 3.48 3.40 -19.62
C ASN A 132 4.01 4.40 -18.56
N GLY A 133 4.28 3.92 -17.34
CA GLY A 133 4.72 4.74 -16.23
C GLY A 133 3.66 5.67 -15.62
N GLU A 134 2.38 5.36 -15.81
CA GLU A 134 1.26 6.02 -15.13
C GLU A 134 0.46 5.05 -14.27
N LEU A 135 -0.02 5.51 -13.12
CA LEU A 135 -0.88 4.72 -12.23
C LEU A 135 -2.37 4.95 -12.54
N LEU A 136 -2.99 3.95 -13.14
CA LEU A 136 -4.38 3.93 -13.56
C LEU A 136 -5.24 3.00 -12.69
N GLY A 137 -6.55 3.25 -12.65
CA GLY A 137 -7.51 2.35 -11.97
C GLY A 137 -7.26 2.12 -10.48
N ARG A 138 -6.53 3.04 -9.83
CA ARG A 138 -6.07 2.88 -8.45
C ARG A 138 -7.21 3.02 -7.43
N GLN A 139 -7.22 2.14 -6.45
CA GLN A 139 -8.14 2.20 -5.32
C GLN A 139 -7.49 1.59 -4.09
N CYS A 140 -7.38 2.35 -3.00
CA CYS A 140 -7.01 1.84 -1.69
C CYS A 140 -8.22 1.83 -0.75
N LEU A 141 -8.54 0.68 -0.17
CA LEU A 141 -9.67 0.50 0.74
C LEU A 141 -9.16 0.08 2.13
N VAL A 142 -9.47 0.91 3.12
CA VAL A 142 -9.18 0.66 4.54
C VAL A 142 -10.49 0.36 5.23
N GLU A 143 -10.73 -0.90 5.59
CA GLU A 143 -11.87 -1.26 6.41
C GLU A 143 -11.52 -1.11 7.89
N VAL A 144 -12.32 -0.34 8.62
CA VAL A 144 -12.07 -0.04 10.04
C VAL A 144 -13.15 -0.71 10.88
N ASN A 145 -12.76 -1.71 11.66
CA ASN A 145 -13.64 -2.32 12.64
C ASN A 145 -13.80 -1.35 13.82
N GLU A 146 -15.03 -0.91 14.09
CA GLU A 146 -15.28 0.04 15.19
C GLU A 146 -14.99 -0.53 16.59
N LEU A 147 -14.90 -1.85 16.75
CA LEU A 147 -14.55 -2.50 18.02
C LEU A 147 -13.04 -2.49 18.31
N VAL A 148 -12.21 -2.57 17.26
CA VAL A 148 -10.74 -2.57 17.36
C VAL A 148 -10.17 -1.71 16.23
N PRO A 149 -10.45 -0.40 16.23
CA PRO A 149 -10.06 0.49 15.13
C PRO A 149 -8.55 0.63 14.98
N GLU A 150 -7.80 0.44 16.07
CA GLU A 150 -6.35 0.53 16.12
C GLU A 150 -5.69 -0.44 15.14
N LEU A 151 -6.31 -1.60 14.87
CA LEU A 151 -5.74 -2.61 13.97
C LEU A 151 -5.58 -2.10 12.53
N SER A 152 -6.56 -1.34 12.04
CA SER A 152 -6.53 -0.78 10.69
C SER A 152 -5.94 0.63 10.67
N LEU A 153 -6.36 1.49 11.60
CA LEU A 153 -5.92 2.88 11.64
C LEU A 153 -4.46 3.01 12.06
N GLY A 154 -3.99 2.13 12.93
CA GLY A 154 -2.62 2.12 13.39
C GLY A 154 -1.63 1.87 12.27
N LEU A 155 -2.00 1.08 11.25
CA LEU A 155 -1.12 0.70 10.15
C LEU A 155 -1.19 1.65 8.95
N LEU A 156 -1.86 2.80 9.05
CA LEU A 156 -2.02 3.73 7.92
C LEU A 156 -0.70 4.26 7.37
N PHE A 157 0.36 4.39 8.18
CA PHE A 157 1.67 4.85 7.69
C PHE A 157 2.32 3.89 6.69
N GLN A 158 1.83 2.65 6.55
CA GLN A 158 2.26 1.73 5.50
C GLN A 158 1.63 2.05 4.14
N ILE A 159 0.64 2.95 4.09
CA ILE A 159 0.02 3.41 2.84
C ILE A 159 0.73 4.68 2.36
N GLY A 160 0.86 5.67 3.24
CA GLY A 160 1.53 6.95 3.00
C GLY A 160 1.78 7.72 4.30
N ASN A 161 2.50 8.84 4.20
CA ASN A 161 2.97 9.64 5.32
C ASN A 161 2.20 10.95 5.52
N ASP A 162 1.59 11.48 4.46
CA ASP A 162 0.83 12.74 4.50
C ASP A 162 -0.49 12.65 3.72
N GLU A 163 -1.40 13.59 3.97
CA GLU A 163 -2.75 13.60 3.38
C GLU A 163 -2.74 13.52 1.85
N GLN A 164 -1.77 14.18 1.19
CA GLN A 164 -1.69 14.23 -0.27
C GLN A 164 -1.37 12.84 -0.84
N GLU A 165 -0.50 12.07 -0.20
CA GLU A 165 -0.18 10.70 -0.62
C GLU A 165 -1.42 9.79 -0.59
N PHE A 166 -2.27 9.90 0.45
CA PHE A 166 -3.51 9.12 0.52
C PHE A 166 -4.53 9.55 -0.52
N GLU A 167 -4.65 10.85 -0.80
CA GLU A 167 -5.51 11.37 -1.87
C GLU A 167 -5.05 10.87 -3.24
N LEU A 168 -3.74 10.92 -3.50
CA LEU A 168 -3.16 10.40 -4.73
C LEU A 168 -3.40 8.90 -4.87
N LEU A 169 -3.42 8.11 -3.80
CA LEU A 169 -3.77 6.67 -3.85
C LEU A 169 -5.29 6.40 -3.88
N LEU A 170 -6.13 7.45 -3.88
CA LEU A 170 -7.58 7.37 -3.79
C LEU A 170 -8.04 6.52 -2.59
N THR A 171 -7.41 6.75 -1.44
CA THR A 171 -7.67 5.96 -0.23
C THR A 171 -9.03 6.28 0.38
N ARG A 172 -9.80 5.23 0.66
CA ARG A 172 -11.12 5.33 1.29
C ARG A 172 -11.17 4.54 2.58
N ILE A 173 -11.68 5.18 3.63
CA ILE A 173 -11.94 4.56 4.93
C ILE A 173 -13.41 4.16 5.01
N ILE A 174 -13.65 2.89 5.31
CA ILE A 174 -14.98 2.29 5.41
C ILE A 174 -15.14 1.72 6.82
N PRO A 175 -15.77 2.46 7.75
CA PRO A 175 -16.09 1.95 9.08
C PRO A 175 -17.15 0.86 8.98
N PHE A 176 -16.97 -0.19 9.76
CA PHE A 176 -17.97 -1.24 9.92
C PHE A 176 -18.06 -1.73 11.36
N GLN A 177 -19.27 -2.12 11.75
CA GLN A 177 -19.51 -2.88 12.97
C GLN A 177 -19.61 -4.34 12.58
N SER A 178 -18.80 -5.19 13.22
CA SER A 178 -19.01 -6.63 13.16
C SER A 178 -20.27 -6.93 13.94
N VAL A 179 -21.28 -7.59 13.33
CA VAL A 179 -22.39 -8.13 14.10
C VAL A 179 -21.81 -9.28 14.92
N LEU A 180 -21.85 -9.16 16.26
CA LEU A 180 -21.59 -10.28 17.15
C LEU A 180 -22.56 -11.42 16.76
N ILE A 181 -22.04 -12.47 16.13
CA ILE A 181 -22.74 -13.76 16.13
C ILE A 181 -22.52 -14.31 17.54
N VAL A 182 -23.45 -14.01 18.43
CA VAL A 182 -23.53 -14.58 19.78
C VAL A 182 -24.08 -16.00 19.68
#